data_AF-A0AAN5CV46-F1
#
_entry.id   AF-A0AAN5CV46-F1
#
_cell.length_a   1.000
_cell.length_b   1.000
_cell.length_c   1.000
_cell.angle_alpha   90.00
_cell.angle_beta   90.00
_cell.angle_gamma   90.00
#
_symmetry.space_group_name_H-M   'P 1'
#
loop_
_entity.id
_entity.type
_entity.pdbx_description
1 polymer ?
#
loop_
_entity_poly.entity_id
_entity_poly.type
_entity_poly.pdbx_seq_one_letter_code
_entity_poly.pdbx_strand_id
1 'polypeptide(L)'
;QMDERILQNLKDAEREHIRSSPTSIDIVQTELLPHHRNVVVSWMRDVLIEEEADEDVFPLSVQILDKFVAVAGMQLDIFQGIASACVIIASKLKDVYPIGASLLSESTDYAFSSTQIVNFETAILRTLRWQIALSTAHEFIEQV
;
A
#
# COMPACT_ATOMS: atom_id res chain seq x y z
N GLN A 1 -1.34 31.41 2.10
CA GLN A 1 -2.79 31.45 2.39
C GLN A 1 -3.27 30.01 2.23
N MET A 2 -3.63 29.35 3.32
CA MET A 2 -4.11 27.97 3.31
C MET A 2 -5.45 27.92 2.57
N ASP A 3 -5.54 27.15 1.50
CA ASP A 3 -6.80 27.02 0.76
C ASP A 3 -7.71 26.07 1.54
N GLU A 4 -8.64 26.63 2.34
CA GLU A 4 -9.57 25.88 3.17
C GLU A 4 -10.33 24.79 2.40
N ARG A 5 -10.49 24.96 1.08
CA ARG A 5 -11.12 23.98 0.20
C ARG A 5 -10.27 22.73 0.04
N ILE A 6 -8.94 22.86 -0.05
CA ILE A 6 -8.03 21.71 -0.16
C ILE A 6 -8.05 20.93 1.15
N LEU A 7 -7.93 21.63 2.28
CA LEU A 7 -8.00 20.99 3.59
C LEU A 7 -9.33 20.26 3.82
N GLN A 8 -10.45 20.87 3.39
CA GLN A 8 -11.77 20.24 3.51
C GLN A 8 -11.87 18.98 2.64
N ASN A 9 -11.36 19.02 1.40
CA ASN A 9 -11.32 17.85 0.52
C ASN A 9 -10.44 16.72 1.06
N LEU A 10 -9.28 17.04 1.63
CA LEU A 10 -8.39 16.07 2.26
C LEU A 10 -9.08 15.38 3.45
N LYS A 11 -9.79 16.14 4.30
CA LYS A 11 -10.57 15.59 5.42
C LYS A 11 -11.70 14.69 4.97
N ASP A 12 -12.39 15.05 3.89
CA ASP A 12 -13.49 14.23 3.36
C ASP A 12 -12.95 12.95 2.69
N ALA A 13 -11.79 13.00 2.03
CA ALA A 13 -11.09 11.82 1.52
C ALA A 13 -10.58 10.90 2.65
N GLU A 14 -10.07 11.46 3.74
CA GLU A 14 -9.66 10.70 4.95
C GLU A 14 -10.85 9.97 5.58
N ARG A 15 -12.01 10.63 5.69
CA ARG A 15 -13.25 10.01 6.22
C ARG A 15 -13.75 8.86 5.35
N GLU A 16 -13.54 8.93 4.04
CA GLU A 16 -13.84 7.79 3.16
C GLU A 16 -12.85 6.63 3.36
N HIS A 17 -11.61 6.94 3.74
CA HIS A 17 -10.52 6.00 3.99
C HIS A 17 -10.67 5.24 5.32
N ILE A 18 -11.07 5.89 6.42
CA ILE A 18 -11.18 5.30 7.78
C ILE A 18 -12.25 4.19 7.88
N ARG A 19 -13.03 3.93 6.83
CA ARG A 19 -14.07 2.88 6.80
C ARG A 19 -13.54 1.44 6.81
N SER A 20 -12.21 1.22 6.84
CA SER A 20 -11.61 -0.07 7.20
C SER A 20 -11.68 -0.26 8.72
N SER A 21 -12.85 -0.61 9.24
CA SER A 21 -13.01 -0.92 10.68
C SER A 21 -12.10 -2.10 11.04
N PRO A 22 -11.42 -2.10 12.22
CA PRO A 22 -10.67 -3.27 12.72
C PRO A 22 -11.50 -4.56 12.68
N THR A 23 -12.81 -4.42 12.93
CA THR A 23 -13.76 -5.53 12.88
C THR A 23 -13.90 -6.17 11.50
N SER A 24 -13.71 -5.41 10.42
CA SER A 24 -13.81 -5.94 9.06
C SER A 24 -12.62 -6.85 8.74
N ILE A 25 -11.43 -6.51 9.22
CA ILE A 25 -10.23 -7.32 9.03
C ILE A 25 -10.37 -8.64 9.78
N ASP A 26 -10.84 -8.62 11.03
CA ASP A 26 -11.04 -9.84 11.84
C ASP A 26 -12.12 -10.78 11.25
N ILE A 27 -13.07 -10.25 10.46
CA ILE A 27 -14.10 -11.05 9.79
C ILE A 27 -13.57 -11.65 8.48
N VAL A 28 -12.72 -10.91 7.75
CA VAL A 28 -12.23 -11.31 6.42
C VAL A 28 -10.98 -12.18 6.50
N GLN A 29 -10.10 -11.93 7.47
CA GLN A 29 -8.81 -12.61 7.58
C GLN A 29 -8.92 -13.85 8.48
N THR A 30 -8.61 -15.01 7.91
CA THR A 30 -8.57 -16.28 8.64
C THR A 30 -7.15 -16.71 9.02
N GLU A 31 -6.13 -16.25 8.28
CA GLU A 31 -4.71 -16.62 8.49
C GLU A 31 -3.82 -15.45 8.91
N LEU A 32 -4.18 -14.21 8.56
CA LEU A 32 -3.39 -13.04 8.90
C LEU A 32 -3.66 -12.57 10.33
N LEU A 33 -2.58 -12.34 11.08
CA LEU A 33 -2.59 -11.76 12.41
C LEU A 33 -1.95 -10.36 12.37
N PRO A 34 -2.29 -9.45 13.30
CA PRO A 34 -1.75 -8.08 13.30
C PRO A 34 -0.22 -8.01 13.27
N HIS A 35 0.48 -8.99 13.87
CA HIS A 35 1.93 -9.02 13.86
C HIS A 35 2.52 -9.36 12.47
N HIS A 36 1.84 -10.16 11.64
CA HIS A 36 2.28 -10.42 10.26
C HIS A 36 2.32 -9.11 9.45
N ARG A 37 1.33 -8.23 9.67
CA ARG A 37 1.31 -6.89 9.08
C ARG A 37 2.53 -6.07 9.50
N ASN A 38 2.88 -6.07 10.78
CA ASN A 38 4.03 -5.31 11.26
C ASN A 38 5.34 -5.77 10.61
N VAL A 39 5.51 -7.08 10.44
CA VAL A 39 6.68 -7.66 9.76
C VAL A 39 6.74 -7.21 8.31
N VAL A 40 5.64 -7.35 7.55
CA VAL A 40 5.65 -6.98 6.12
C VAL A 40 5.80 -5.47 5.91
N VAL A 41 5.18 -4.66 6.76
CA VAL A 41 5.28 -3.19 6.68
C VAL A 41 6.68 -2.70 7.05
N SER A 42 7.36 -3.37 7.99
CA SER A 42 8.78 -3.09 8.25
C SER A 42 9.64 -3.42 7.05
N TRP A 43 9.44 -4.59 6.44
CA TRP A 43 10.15 -4.98 5.22
C TRP A 43 9.91 -3.99 4.06
N MET A 44 8.66 -3.54 3.84
CA MET A 44 8.35 -2.53 2.82
C MET A 44 9.12 -1.23 3.05
N ARG A 45 9.21 -0.78 4.32
CA ARG A 45 9.99 0.42 4.68
C ARG A 45 11.45 0.24 4.33
N ASP A 46 12.03 -0.89 4.72
CA ASP A 46 13.47 -1.14 4.53
C ASP A 46 13.83 -1.15 3.04
N VAL A 47 13.02 -1.80 2.20
CA VAL A 47 13.17 -1.78 0.73
C VAL A 47 13.07 -0.36 0.18
N LEU A 48 12.08 0.42 0.61
CA LEU A 48 11.89 1.79 0.10
C LEU A 48 13.02 2.73 0.50
N ILE A 49 13.61 2.54 1.69
CA ILE A 49 14.79 3.30 2.13
C ILE A 49 16.01 2.91 1.29
N GLU A 50 16.21 1.62 1.03
CA GLU A 50 17.33 1.12 0.22
C GLU A 50 17.26 1.63 -1.22
N GLU A 51 16.05 1.73 -1.79
CA GLU A 51 15.81 2.24 -3.13
C GLU A 51 15.75 3.78 -3.22
N GLU A 52 15.98 4.49 -2.11
CA GLU A 52 15.88 5.96 -2.04
C GLU A 52 14.55 6.49 -2.60
N ALA A 53 13.46 5.75 -2.41
CA ALA A 53 12.15 6.07 -2.95
C ALA A 53 11.58 7.35 -2.33
N ASP A 54 10.70 8.03 -3.08
CA ASP A 54 10.00 9.21 -2.58
C ASP A 54 9.24 8.90 -1.27
N GLU A 55 9.29 9.83 -0.31
CA GLU A 55 8.77 9.62 1.05
C GLU A 55 7.25 9.37 1.08
N ASP A 56 6.53 9.78 0.04
CA ASP A 56 5.10 9.51 -0.13
C ASP A 56 4.78 8.07 -0.55
N VAL A 57 5.75 7.31 -1.06
CA VAL A 57 5.54 5.94 -1.55
C VAL A 57 5.20 4.99 -0.40
N PHE A 58 5.91 5.12 0.73
CA PHE A 58 5.68 4.27 1.90
C PHE A 58 4.27 4.42 2.49
N PRO A 59 3.79 5.63 2.88
CA PRO A 59 2.47 5.78 3.44
C PRO A 59 1.36 5.40 2.45
N LEU A 60 1.54 5.61 1.15
CA LEU A 60 0.56 5.20 0.14
C LEU A 60 0.52 3.67 -0.03
N SER A 61 1.68 3.01 -0.07
CA SER A 61 1.74 1.54 -0.21
C SER A 61 1.11 0.81 0.97
N VAL A 62 1.33 1.30 2.20
CA VAL A 62 0.68 0.77 3.42
C VAL A 62 -0.84 0.97 3.38
N GLN A 63 -1.30 2.13 2.92
CA GLN A 63 -2.72 2.41 2.76
C GLN A 63 -3.40 1.48 1.74
N ILE A 64 -2.74 1.21 0.61
CA ILE A 64 -3.23 0.28 -0.40
C ILE A 64 -3.30 -1.14 0.18
N LEU A 65 -2.25 -1.57 0.90
CA LEU A 65 -2.21 -2.87 1.57
C LEU A 65 -3.39 -3.04 2.53
N ASP A 66 -3.59 -2.07 3.43
CA ASP A 66 -4.65 -2.12 4.45
C ASP A 66 -6.05 -2.17 3.83
N LYS A 67 -6.29 -1.38 2.77
CA LYS A 67 -7.56 -1.43 2.04
C LYS A 67 -7.78 -2.78 1.37
N PHE A 68 -6.73 -3.36 0.79
CA PHE A 68 -6.84 -4.64 0.11
C PHE A 68 -7.15 -5.77 1.10
N VAL A 69 -6.45 -5.87 2.22
CA VAL A 69 -6.71 -6.91 3.24
C VAL A 69 -8.04 -6.70 3.97
N ALA A 70 -8.60 -5.49 3.99
CA ALA A 70 -9.93 -5.27 4.55
C ALA A 70 -11.06 -5.89 3.70
N VAL A 71 -10.81 -6.23 2.43
CA VAL A 71 -11.84 -6.73 1.50
C VAL A 71 -11.49 -8.06 0.81
N ALA A 72 -10.23 -8.49 0.88
CA ALA A 72 -9.75 -9.75 0.31
C ALA A 72 -9.09 -10.62 1.38
N GLY A 73 -9.64 -11.81 1.62
CA GLY A 73 -9.03 -12.80 2.51
C GLY A 73 -7.71 -13.30 1.93
N MET A 74 -6.64 -13.28 2.73
CA MET A 74 -5.28 -13.57 2.27
C MET A 74 -4.70 -14.79 2.96
N GLN A 75 -3.91 -15.54 2.19
CA GLN A 75 -3.02 -16.56 2.71
C GLN A 75 -1.70 -15.92 3.11
N LEU A 76 -1.10 -16.42 4.19
CA LEU A 76 0.13 -15.83 4.74
C LEU A 76 1.32 -15.95 3.76
N ASP A 77 1.37 -17.03 2.99
CA ASP A 77 2.45 -17.35 2.05
C ASP A 77 2.58 -16.36 0.88
N ILE A 78 1.48 -15.72 0.48
CA ILE A 78 1.48 -14.71 -0.60
C ILE A 78 1.55 -13.27 -0.09
N PHE A 79 1.52 -13.05 1.24
CA PHE A 79 1.32 -11.72 1.80
C PHE A 79 2.45 -10.73 1.49
N GLN A 80 3.71 -11.18 1.48
CA GLN A 80 4.84 -10.36 1.06
C GLN A 80 4.77 -10.01 -0.44
N GLY A 81 4.30 -10.93 -1.29
CA GLY A 81 4.09 -10.66 -2.72
C GLY A 81 2.99 -9.62 -2.99
N ILE A 82 1.92 -9.63 -2.20
CA ILE A 82 0.89 -8.57 -2.21
C ILE A 82 1.50 -7.23 -1.79
N ALA A 83 2.31 -7.22 -0.73
CA ALA A 83 2.99 -6.01 -0.28
C ALA A 83 3.95 -5.45 -1.34
N SER A 84 4.72 -6.30 -2.05
CA SER A 84 5.53 -5.90 -3.21
C SER A 84 4.68 -5.20 -4.27
N ALA A 85 3.52 -5.75 -4.60
CA ALA A 85 2.63 -5.14 -5.57
C ALA A 85 2.06 -3.79 -5.10
N CYS A 86 1.77 -3.62 -3.80
CA CYS A 86 1.39 -2.33 -3.23
C CYS A 86 2.50 -1.28 -3.37
N VAL A 87 3.77 -1.68 -3.19
CA VAL A 87 4.94 -0.80 -3.42
C VAL A 87 5.00 -0.33 -4.87
N ILE A 88 4.86 -1.24 -5.84
CA ILE A 88 4.85 -0.88 -7.28
C ILE A 88 3.74 0.13 -7.60
N ILE A 89 2.53 -0.11 -7.08
CA ILE A 89 1.40 0.78 -7.35
C ILE A 89 1.68 2.18 -6.78
N ALA A 90 2.17 2.26 -5.54
CA ALA A 90 2.47 3.53 -4.89
C ALA A 90 3.63 4.27 -5.58
N SER A 91 4.70 3.57 -5.95
CA SER A 91 5.85 4.18 -6.61
C SER A 91 5.49 4.71 -8.00
N LYS A 92 4.60 4.03 -8.73
CA LYS A 92 4.06 4.54 -10.02
C LYS A 92 3.25 5.82 -9.89
N LEU A 93 2.70 6.11 -8.71
CA LEU A 93 1.88 7.29 -8.46
C LEU A 93 2.66 8.47 -7.88
N LYS A 94 3.69 8.19 -7.08
CA LYS A 94 4.38 9.20 -6.28
C LYS A 94 5.84 9.42 -6.68
N ASP A 95 6.48 8.41 -7.26
CA ASP A 95 7.89 8.49 -7.61
C ASP A 95 8.11 8.84 -9.09
N VAL A 96 9.14 9.62 -9.37
CA VAL A 96 9.61 9.92 -10.73
C VAL A 96 10.20 8.66 -11.38
N TYR A 97 10.83 7.80 -10.58
CA TYR A 97 11.42 6.53 -11.03
C TYR A 97 10.77 5.36 -10.28
N PRO A 98 9.63 4.85 -10.76
CA PRO A 98 8.91 3.80 -10.06
C PRO A 98 9.73 2.52 -9.89
N ILE A 99 9.63 1.92 -8.71
CA ILE A 99 10.25 0.63 -8.40
C ILE A 99 9.72 -0.47 -9.32
N GLY A 100 10.64 -1.21 -9.94
CA GLY A 100 10.34 -2.28 -10.88
C GLY A 100 10.06 -3.63 -10.20
N ALA A 101 9.24 -4.46 -10.86
CA ALA A 101 8.90 -5.79 -10.35
C ALA A 101 10.10 -6.74 -10.23
N SER A 102 11.11 -6.59 -11.09
CA SER A 102 12.34 -7.40 -11.02
C SER A 102 13.16 -7.10 -9.77
N LEU A 103 13.20 -5.83 -9.36
CA LEU A 103 13.89 -5.43 -8.14
C LEU A 103 13.21 -6.04 -6.91
N LEU A 104 11.88 -5.90 -6.83
CA LEU A 104 11.12 -6.49 -5.73
C LEU A 104 11.16 -8.02 -5.73
N SER A 105 11.31 -8.66 -6.89
CA SER A 105 11.56 -10.10 -6.95
C SER A 105 12.88 -10.45 -6.24
N GLU A 106 13.94 -9.71 -6.51
CA GLU A 106 15.24 -9.85 -5.83
C GLU A 106 15.14 -9.54 -4.33
N SER A 107 14.48 -8.44 -3.93
CA SER A 107 14.29 -8.06 -2.52
C SER A 107 13.46 -9.05 -1.71
N THR A 108 12.72 -9.94 -2.37
CA THR A 108 11.99 -11.06 -1.73
C THR A 108 12.78 -12.38 -1.75
N ASP A 109 14.09 -12.33 -2.04
CA ASP A 109 14.94 -13.51 -2.26
C ASP A 109 14.32 -14.49 -3.29
N TYR A 110 13.75 -13.91 -4.36
CA TYR A 110 13.08 -14.63 -5.43
C TYR A 110 11.90 -15.51 -4.99
N ALA A 111 11.34 -15.30 -3.80
CA ALA A 111 10.12 -15.97 -3.35
C ALA A 111 8.94 -15.71 -4.31
N PHE A 112 8.93 -14.54 -4.96
CA PHE A 112 7.97 -14.19 -6.01
C PHE A 112 8.69 -13.73 -7.27
N SER A 113 8.30 -14.30 -8.41
CA SER A 113 8.77 -13.81 -9.72
C SER A 113 8.15 -12.46 -10.08
N SER A 114 8.82 -11.67 -10.92
CA SER A 114 8.28 -10.41 -11.45
C SER A 114 6.88 -10.57 -12.04
N THR A 115 6.63 -11.69 -12.73
CA THR A 115 5.31 -12.01 -13.30
C THR A 115 4.24 -12.20 -12.22
N GLN A 116 4.56 -12.89 -11.12
CA GLN A 116 3.62 -13.04 -10.00
C GLN A 116 3.30 -11.68 -9.37
N ILE A 117 4.32 -10.84 -9.16
CA ILE A 117 4.15 -9.51 -8.58
C ILE A 117 3.24 -8.63 -9.47
N VAL A 118 3.45 -8.64 -10.79
CA VAL A 118 2.58 -7.91 -11.75
C VAL A 118 1.14 -8.46 -11.78
N ASN A 119 0.96 -9.77 -11.60
CA ASN A 119 -0.36 -10.36 -11.48
C ASN A 119 -1.07 -9.91 -10.19
N PHE A 120 -0.34 -9.82 -9.08
CA PHE A 120 -0.85 -9.27 -7.82
C PHE A 120 -1.21 -7.80 -7.96
N GLU A 121 -0.38 -6.98 -8.61
CA GLU A 121 -0.71 -5.59 -8.93
C GLU A 121 -2.06 -5.50 -9.65
N THR A 122 -2.24 -6.30 -10.70
CA THR A 122 -3.49 -6.34 -11.46
C THR A 122 -4.69 -6.76 -10.60
N ALA A 123 -4.50 -7.74 -9.71
CA ALA A 123 -5.55 -8.21 -8.81
C ALA A 123 -5.96 -7.13 -7.79
N ILE A 124 -4.97 -6.43 -7.20
CA ILE A 124 -5.20 -5.33 -6.25
C ILE A 124 -5.99 -4.20 -6.93
N LEU A 125 -5.52 -3.74 -8.10
CA LEU A 125 -6.17 -2.66 -8.86
C LEU A 125 -7.63 -2.99 -9.21
N ARG A 126 -7.90 -4.23 -9.64
CA ARG A 126 -9.25 -4.69 -9.93
C ARG A 126 -10.13 -4.77 -8.69
N THR A 127 -9.60 -5.32 -7.60
CA THR A 127 -10.34 -5.50 -6.33
C THR A 127 -10.71 -4.14 -5.73
N LEU A 128 -9.76 -3.20 -5.74
CA LEU A 128 -9.97 -1.83 -5.26
C LEU A 128 -10.67 -0.92 -6.29
N ARG A 129 -11.07 -1.46 -7.45
CA ARG A 129 -11.71 -0.70 -8.55
C ARG A 129 -10.94 0.58 -8.91
N TRP A 130 -9.61 0.50 -8.91
CA TRP A 130 -8.70 1.63 -9.18
C TRP A 130 -8.84 2.82 -8.20
N GLN A 131 -9.48 2.64 -7.03
CA GLN A 131 -9.60 3.67 -5.99
C GLN A 131 -8.34 3.71 -5.10
N ILE A 132 -7.20 4.05 -5.71
CA ILE A 132 -5.86 4.03 -5.10
C ILE A 132 -5.21 5.40 -4.90
N ALA A 133 -5.82 6.48 -5.42
CA ALA A 133 -5.38 7.85 -5.18
C ALA A 133 -5.86 8.33 -3.80
N LEU A 134 -5.19 7.85 -2.75
CA LEU A 134 -5.56 8.08 -1.37
C LEU A 134 -4.75 9.24 -0.81
N SER A 135 -5.42 10.16 -0.13
CA SER A 135 -4.74 11.25 0.57
C SER A 135 -3.81 10.67 1.64
N THR A 136 -2.52 10.97 1.57
CA THR A 136 -1.54 10.54 2.57
C THR A 136 -1.50 11.54 3.73
N ALA A 137 -1.10 11.09 4.92
CA ALA A 137 -0.89 12.00 6.05
C ALA A 137 0.19 13.06 5.75
N HIS A 138 1.12 12.76 4.83
CA HIS A 138 2.15 13.69 4.38
C HIS A 138 1.56 14.90 3.63
N GLU A 139 0.56 14.69 2.76
CA GLU A 139 -0.16 15.77 2.07
C GLU A 139 -0.81 16.76 3.06
N PHE A 140 -1.14 16.34 4.28
CA PHE A 140 -1.63 17.25 5.32
C PHE A 140 -0.51 18.04 5.98
N ILE A 141 0.68 17.45 6.17
CA ILE A 141 1.82 18.13 6.78
C ILE A 141 2.32 19.25 5.88
N GLU A 142 2.31 19.06 4.56
CA GLU A 142 2.66 20.11 3.59
C GLU A 142 1.70 21.31 3.61
N GLN A 143 0.51 21.18 4.20
CA GLN A 143 -0.52 22.24 4.26
C GLN A 143 -0.42 23.13 5.51
N VAL A 144 0.39 22.75 6.51
CA VAL A 144 0.52 23.42 7.81
C VAL A 144 1.65 24.45 7.77
#